data_AF-A0A2J7RBC9-F1
#
_entry.id   AF-A0A2J7RBC9-F1
#
_cell.length_a   1.000
_cell.length_b   1.000
_cell.length_c   1.000
_cell.angle_alpha   90.00
_cell.angle_beta   90.00
_cell.angle_gamma   90.00
#
_symmetry.space_group_name_H-M   'P 1'
#
loop_
_entity.id
_entity.type
_entity.pdbx_description
1 polymer ?
#
loop_
_entity_poly.entity_id
_entity_poly.type
_entity_poly.pdbx_seq_one_letter_code
_entity_poly.pdbx_strand_id
1 'polypeptide(L)'
;MEHLLPEDVTAGVNILRKLHKAIQQKRPGFLTKGVLLLHDNARPHTANKTNETLQNFKWEVLEHPPYSHDLGPSYFHLFGPLKHHLSAGHFPNDEAVEREVTACF
;
A
#
# COMPACT_ATOMS: atom_id res chain seq x y z
N MET A 1 15.28 -18.80 8.90
CA MET A 1 14.45 -18.35 7.75
C MET A 1 13.02 -18.35 8.23
N GLU A 2 12.52 -17.21 8.74
CA GLU A 2 11.10 -17.10 9.15
C GLU A 2 10.20 -17.35 7.94
N HIS A 3 9.22 -18.24 8.10
CA HIS A 3 8.26 -18.58 7.06
C HIS A 3 7.23 -17.44 6.97
N LEU A 4 7.09 -16.79 5.82
CA LEU A 4 6.01 -15.81 5.61
C LEU A 4 4.67 -16.55 5.68
N LEU A 5 3.73 -16.06 6.48
CA LEU A 5 2.49 -16.78 6.72
C LEU A 5 1.53 -16.63 5.52
N PRO A 6 0.79 -17.68 5.12
CA PRO A 6 -0.12 -17.63 3.97
C PRO A 6 -1.16 -16.50 4.02
N GLU A 7 -1.57 -16.09 5.23
CA GLU A 7 -2.49 -14.99 5.49
C GLU A 7 -1.94 -13.64 5.02
N ASP A 8 -0.65 -13.39 5.21
CA ASP A 8 -0.02 -12.11 4.85
C ASP A 8 0.01 -11.92 3.33
N VAL A 9 0.34 -13.00 2.61
CA VAL A 9 0.31 -13.01 1.14
C VAL A 9 -1.12 -12.82 0.62
N THR A 10 -2.09 -13.47 1.27
CA THR A 10 -3.49 -13.36 0.88
C THR A 10 -4.05 -11.96 1.16
N ALA A 11 -3.67 -11.34 2.29
CA ALA A 11 -4.02 -9.97 2.61
C ALA A 11 -3.47 -9.00 1.56
N GLY A 12 -2.20 -9.14 1.16
CA GLY A 12 -1.56 -8.32 0.12
C GLY A 12 -2.31 -8.36 -1.21
N VAL A 13 -2.62 -9.56 -1.71
CA VAL A 13 -3.38 -9.73 -2.98
C VAL A 13 -4.78 -9.09 -2.90
N ASN A 14 -5.45 -9.23 -1.74
CA ASN A 14 -6.75 -8.62 -1.53
C ASN A 14 -6.69 -7.09 -1.53
N ILE A 15 -5.64 -6.49 -0.97
CA ILE A 15 -5.41 -5.04 -1.01
C ILE A 15 -5.22 -4.58 -2.46
N LEU A 16 -4.39 -5.26 -3.26
CA LEU A 16 -4.19 -4.93 -4.67
C LEU A 16 -5.49 -4.99 -5.48
N ARG A 17 -6.33 -6.00 -5.26
CA ARG A 17 -7.65 -6.10 -5.90
C ARG A 17 -8.58 -4.96 -5.51
N LYS A 18 -8.59 -4.56 -4.25
CA LYS A 18 -9.38 -3.40 -3.77
C LYS A 18 -8.86 -2.11 -4.41
N LEU A 19 -7.54 -1.93 -4.46
CA LEU A 19 -6.90 -0.76 -5.07
C LEU A 19 -7.22 -0.65 -6.56
N HIS A 20 -7.13 -1.75 -7.31
CA HIS A 20 -7.47 -1.77 -8.73
C HIS A 20 -8.91 -1.30 -8.98
N LYS A 21 -9.88 -1.80 -8.20
CA LYS A 21 -11.28 -1.35 -8.27
C LYS A 21 -11.43 0.13 -7.90
N ALA A 22 -10.76 0.59 -6.85
CA ALA A 22 -10.83 1.98 -6.42
C ALA A 22 -10.27 2.94 -7.48
N ILE A 23 -9.16 2.59 -8.13
CA ILE A 23 -8.59 3.36 -9.24
C ILE A 23 -9.58 3.41 -10.41
N GLN A 24 -10.16 2.28 -10.79
CA GLN A 24 -11.15 2.21 -11.87
C GLN A 24 -12.34 3.15 -11.62
N GLN A 25 -12.82 3.23 -10.36
CA GLN A 25 -13.96 4.06 -9.98
C GLN A 25 -13.59 5.54 -9.84
N LYS A 26 -12.49 5.84 -9.15
CA LYS A 26 -12.12 7.22 -8.78
C LYS A 26 -11.29 7.93 -9.84
N ARG A 27 -10.67 7.19 -10.78
CA ARG A 27 -9.80 7.74 -11.84
C ARG A 27 -10.08 7.08 -13.19
N PRO A 28 -11.20 7.41 -13.86
CA PRO A 28 -11.53 6.85 -15.17
C PRO A 28 -10.40 7.05 -16.20
N GLY A 29 -10.07 6.00 -16.95
CA GLY A 29 -8.99 6.02 -17.94
C GLY A 29 -7.57 6.00 -17.38
N PHE A 30 -7.38 5.91 -16.05
CA PHE A 30 -6.05 5.76 -15.48
C PHE A 30 -5.45 4.39 -15.80
N LEU A 31 -6.22 3.31 -15.63
CA LEU A 31 -5.76 1.94 -15.90
C LEU A 31 -5.37 1.71 -17.36
N THR A 32 -5.95 2.45 -18.31
CA THR A 32 -5.60 2.33 -19.73
C THR A 32 -4.28 3.01 -20.08
N LYS A 33 -3.77 3.91 -19.23
CA LYS A 33 -2.48 4.58 -19.41
C LYS A 33 -1.30 3.76 -18.90
N GLY A 34 -1.55 2.61 -18.27
CA GLY A 34 -0.56 1.85 -17.52
C GLY A 34 -0.37 2.42 -16.11
N VAL A 35 0.06 1.56 -15.18
CA VAL A 35 0.31 1.93 -13.79
C VAL A 35 1.74 1.58 -13.44
N LEU A 36 2.49 2.58 -13.00
CA LEU A 36 3.78 2.41 -12.33
C LEU A 36 3.52 2.36 -10.82
N LEU A 37 3.76 1.20 -10.21
CA LEU A 37 3.59 0.98 -8.78
C LEU A 37 4.94 1.12 -8.08
N LEU A 38 5.00 1.97 -7.06
CA LEU A 38 6.13 2.07 -6.15
C LEU A 38 5.72 1.53 -4.77
N HIS A 39 6.39 0.49 -4.31
CA HIS A 39 6.27 -0.06 -2.96
C HIS A 39 7.65 -0.52 -2.46
N ASP A 40 7.76 -0.79 -1.16
CA ASP A 40 8.99 -1.33 -0.57
C ASP A 40 9.17 -2.83 -0.91
N ASN A 41 10.35 -3.37 -0.58
CA ASN A 41 10.68 -4.78 -0.82
C ASN A 41 10.23 -5.71 0.33
N ALA A 42 9.17 -5.34 1.07
CA ALA A 42 8.63 -6.20 2.11
C ALA A 42 8.18 -7.54 1.52
N ARG A 43 8.35 -8.63 2.28
CA ARG A 43 8.11 -10.00 1.77
C ARG A 43 6.71 -10.22 1.18
N PRO A 44 5.61 -9.68 1.75
CA PRO A 44 4.30 -9.80 1.12
C PRO A 44 4.23 -9.13 -0.26
N HIS A 45 5.00 -8.07 -0.49
CA HIS A 45 5.03 -7.33 -1.75
C HIS A 45 5.83 -8.06 -2.83
N THR A 46 6.89 -8.77 -2.44
CA THR A 46 7.74 -9.53 -3.37
C THR A 46 7.31 -11.00 -3.52
N ALA A 47 6.25 -11.44 -2.84
CA ALA A 47 5.75 -12.80 -2.92
C ALA A 47 5.23 -13.15 -4.33
N ASN A 48 5.43 -14.40 -4.77
CA ASN A 48 5.04 -14.84 -6.12
C ASN A 48 3.59 -14.52 -6.46
N LYS A 49 2.64 -14.79 -5.55
CA LYS A 49 1.21 -14.49 -5.77
C LYS A 49 0.94 -13.00 -5.95
N THR A 50 1.69 -12.14 -5.27
CA THR A 50 1.60 -10.69 -5.42
C THR A 50 2.13 -10.26 -6.78
N ASN A 51 3.29 -10.77 -7.20
CA ASN A 51 3.86 -10.52 -8.52
C ASN A 51 2.96 -11.02 -9.66
N GLU A 52 2.38 -12.22 -9.55
CA GLU A 52 1.40 -12.75 -10.50
C GLU A 52 0.17 -11.83 -10.61
N THR A 53 -0.31 -11.30 -9.48
CA THR A 53 -1.43 -10.37 -9.46
C THR A 53 -1.11 -9.06 -10.18
N LEU A 54 0.08 -8.50 -9.94
CA LEU A 54 0.56 -7.28 -10.59
C LEU A 54 0.74 -7.46 -12.10
N GLN A 55 1.28 -8.61 -12.52
CA GLN A 55 1.39 -8.99 -13.94
C GLN A 55 0.01 -9.11 -14.60
N ASN A 56 -0.96 -9.74 -13.93
CA ASN A 56 -2.34 -9.84 -14.43
C ASN A 56 -3.00 -8.46 -14.60
N PHE A 57 -2.67 -7.50 -13.73
CA PHE A 57 -3.13 -6.11 -13.87
C PHE A 57 -2.32 -5.30 -14.89
N LYS A 58 -1.21 -5.84 -15.41
CA LYS A 58 -0.25 -5.14 -16.27
C LYS A 58 0.33 -3.90 -15.60
N TRP A 59 0.57 -3.98 -14.29
CA TRP A 59 1.23 -2.93 -13.53
C TRP A 59 2.73 -3.19 -13.50
N GLU A 60 3.51 -2.18 -13.82
CA GLU A 60 4.96 -2.23 -13.74
C GLU A 60 5.39 -1.76 -12.35
N VAL A 61 6.29 -2.50 -11.72
CA VAL A 61 6.83 -2.18 -10.39
C VAL A 61 8.13 -1.41 -10.58
N LEU A 62 8.19 -0.21 -10.02
CA LEU A 62 9.43 0.56 -10.01
C LEU A 62 10.44 -0.08 -9.07
N GLU A 63 11.70 -0.16 -9.51
CA GLU A 63 12.78 -0.68 -8.69
C GLU A 63 12.93 0.14 -7.41
N HIS A 64 12.88 -0.53 -6.27
CA HIS A 64 13.10 0.07 -4.97
C HIS A 64 14.39 -0.51 -4.36
N PRO A 65 15.36 0.32 -3.96
CA PRO A 65 16.59 -0.19 -3.35
C PRO A 65 16.31 -0.81 -1.97
N PRO A 66 17.08 -1.84 -1.57
CA PRO A 66 16.95 -2.43 -0.23
C PRO A 66 17.17 -1.40 0.88
N TYR A 67 16.34 -1.45 1.92
CA TYR A 67 16.44 -0.61 3.13
C TYR A 67 16.31 0.90 2.89
N SER A 68 15.67 1.31 1.80
CA SER A 68 15.50 2.72 1.43
C SER A 68 14.13 3.28 1.80
N HIS A 69 13.79 3.14 3.08
CA HIS A 69 12.49 3.52 3.63
C HIS A 69 12.18 5.02 3.41
N ASP A 70 13.21 5.86 3.39
CA ASP A 70 13.19 7.30 3.14
C ASP A 70 12.94 7.68 1.67
N LEU A 71 13.03 6.74 0.73
CA LEU A 71 12.80 7.00 -0.70
C LEU A 71 11.34 6.81 -1.13
N GLY A 72 10.48 6.29 -0.27
CA GLY A 72 9.05 6.16 -0.57
C GLY A 72 8.32 7.50 -0.39
N PRO A 73 7.57 8.00 -1.41
CA PRO A 73 6.76 9.21 -1.27
C PRO A 73 5.80 9.17 -0.07
N SER A 74 5.27 8.00 0.25
CA SER A 74 4.42 7.74 1.42
C SER A 74 5.16 7.94 2.75
N TYR A 75 6.39 7.44 2.86
CA TYR A 75 7.18 7.57 4.10
C TYR A 75 7.66 8.98 4.36
N PHE A 76 8.06 9.70 3.31
CA PHE A 76 8.53 11.08 3.43
C PHE A 76 7.37 12.09 3.56
N HIS A 77 6.34 12.01 2.72
CA HIS A 77 5.31 13.05 2.64
C HIS A 77 4.05 12.73 3.44
N LEU A 78 3.63 11.45 3.49
CA LEU A 78 2.32 11.08 4.03
C LEU A 78 2.37 10.83 5.55
N PHE A 79 3.33 10.00 5.98
CA PHE A 79 3.34 9.53 7.37
C PHE A 79 3.84 10.56 8.38
N GLY A 80 4.63 11.56 7.97
CA GLY A 80 5.07 12.65 8.87
C GLY A 80 3.89 13.46 9.42
N PRO A 81 3.10 14.11 8.55
CA PRO A 81 1.90 14.84 8.96
C PRO A 81 0.87 13.96 9.66
N LEU A 82 0.65 12.74 9.17
CA LEU A 82 -0.30 11.81 9.80
C LEU A 82 0.13 11.45 11.24
N LYS A 83 1.42 11.15 11.47
CA LYS A 83 1.94 10.91 12.82
C LYS A 83 1.76 12.12 13.71
N HIS A 84 1.98 13.33 13.19
CA HIS A 84 1.77 14.55 13.96
C HIS A 84 0.30 14.72 14.36
N HIS A 85 -0.65 14.51 13.44
CA HIS A 85 -2.09 14.53 13.73
C HIS A 85 -2.49 13.51 14.80
N LEU A 86 -1.97 12.29 14.69
CA LEU A 86 -2.31 11.20 15.61
C LEU A 86 -1.56 11.28 16.95
N SER A 87 -0.44 12.02 17.04
CA SER A 87 0.45 12.04 18.21
C SER A 87 -0.19 12.54 19.50
N ALA A 88 -1.30 13.27 19.42
CA ALA A 88 -2.00 13.84 20.56
C ALA A 88 -3.17 13.00 21.08
N GLY A 89 -3.55 11.90 20.40
CA GLY A 89 -4.76 11.14 20.70
C GLY A 89 -4.49 9.80 21.39
N HIS A 90 -5.16 9.56 22.53
CA HIS A 90 -5.40 8.20 23.00
C HIS A 90 -6.74 7.72 22.43
N PHE A 91 -6.70 6.68 21.61
CA PHE A 91 -7.88 6.17 20.94
C PHE A 91 -8.43 4.94 21.66
N PRO A 92 -9.76 4.87 21.91
CA PRO A 92 -10.35 3.77 22.67
C PRO A 92 -10.48 2.47 21.86
N ASN A 93 -10.46 2.54 20.53
CA ASN A 93 -10.60 1.41 19.63
C ASN A 93 -10.08 1.75 18.22
N ASP A 94 -9.99 0.74 17.35
CA ASP A 94 -9.52 0.88 15.98
C ASP A 94 -10.43 1.79 15.14
N GLU A 95 -11.74 1.74 15.34
CA GLU A 95 -12.72 2.58 14.64
C GLU A 95 -12.44 4.09 14.86
N ALA A 96 -12.04 4.46 16.08
CA ALA A 96 -11.66 5.83 16.39
C ALA A 96 -10.38 6.23 15.65
N VAL A 97 -9.41 5.32 15.55
CA VAL A 97 -8.17 5.55 14.77
C VAL A 97 -8.49 5.69 13.28
N GLU A 98 -9.30 4.79 12.71
CA GLU A 98 -9.69 4.82 11.30
C GLU A 98 -10.39 6.13 10.93
N ARG A 99 -11.25 6.65 11.83
CA ARG A 99 -11.92 7.93 11.63
C ARG A 99 -10.92 9.09 11.55
N GLU A 100 -9.97 9.16 12.48
CA GLU A 100 -8.96 10.24 12.47
C GLU A 100 -8.00 10.13 11.29
N VAL A 101 -7.63 8.92 10.88
CA VAL A 101 -6.82 8.69 9.67
C VAL A 101 -7.60 9.15 8.43
N THR A 102 -8.89 8.86 8.34
CA THR A 102 -9.74 9.28 7.22
C THR A 102 -9.89 10.80 7.17
N ALA A 103 -9.96 11.49 8.33
CA ALA A 103 -10.03 12.94 8.38
C ALA A 103 -8.79 13.66 7.81
N CYS A 104 -7.68 12.95 7.62
CA CYS A 104 -6.44 13.51 7.07
C CYS A 104 -6.36 13.50 5.53
N PHE A 105 -7.30 12.87 4.81
CA PHE A 105 -7.25 12.64 3.36
C PHE A 105 -8.55 12.99 2.63
#